data_AF-A0A151Z993-F1
#
_entry.id   AF-A0A151Z993-F1
#
_cell.length_a   1.000
_cell.length_b   1.000
_cell.length_c   1.000
_cell.angle_alpha   90.00
_cell.angle_beta   90.00
_cell.angle_gamma   90.00
#
_symmetry.space_group_name_H-M   'P 1'
#
loop_
_entity.id
_entity.type
_entity.pdbx_description
1 polymer ?
#
loop_
_entity_poly.entity_id
_entity_poly.type
_entity_poly.pdbx_seq_one_letter_code
_entity_poly.pdbx_strand_id
1 'polypeptide(L)'
;MSTTSTTPINNSTCIKQALDLCNEANQIIAELWADEDKRLKKETIDDTHNHEEGDDSDSSDEDTETTEEQMKLVEELFNKAIILNPESVEAYLGLAYVMGMTHEYDKSEHYISLAEKCSQPNDERVKLMKEELTNMKLDKLSELKLEEERSKQPKDENKKDNDEFEGILDTGSDLHIPYLIHNGSVTKKFIGCINEIFQRFSKNDSMGSQELQAYSKVVNGVEMDKSTLSLFFKTYHTEKRRITFRGFIELYVNQTLEDASETWKDLKTLGYSPELVLLNK
;
A
#
# COMPACT_ATOMS: atom_id res chain seq x y z
N MET A 1 -19.02 -64.49 -6.31
CA MET A 1 -17.94 -63.90 -7.13
C MET A 1 -18.57 -62.81 -7.97
N SER A 2 -18.51 -61.57 -7.50
CA SER A 2 -19.08 -60.42 -8.22
C SER A 2 -18.00 -59.83 -9.12
N THR A 3 -18.16 -60.01 -10.42
CA THR A 3 -17.31 -59.39 -11.45
C THR A 3 -17.76 -57.95 -11.64
N THR A 4 -17.06 -56.99 -11.05
CA THR A 4 -17.26 -55.57 -11.34
C THR A 4 -16.76 -55.27 -12.74
N SER A 5 -17.70 -55.05 -13.65
CA SER A 5 -17.46 -54.60 -15.02
C SER A 5 -17.03 -53.13 -15.01
N THR A 6 -15.72 -52.88 -15.07
CA THR A 6 -15.16 -51.55 -15.23
C THR A 6 -15.31 -51.12 -16.68
N THR A 7 -16.28 -50.26 -16.98
CA THR A 7 -16.44 -49.62 -18.28
C THR A 7 -15.18 -48.79 -18.57
N PRO A 8 -14.55 -48.91 -19.75
CA PRO A 8 -13.38 -48.11 -20.10
C PRO A 8 -13.77 -46.63 -20.11
N ILE A 9 -13.31 -45.90 -19.11
CA ILE A 9 -13.47 -44.45 -19.03
C ILE A 9 -12.74 -43.86 -20.24
N ASN A 10 -13.45 -43.05 -21.02
CA ASN A 10 -12.91 -42.44 -22.23
C ASN A 10 -11.83 -41.42 -21.85
N ASN A 11 -10.56 -41.77 -22.07
CA ASN A 11 -9.38 -40.99 -21.68
C ASN A 11 -9.47 -39.51 -22.14
N SER A 12 -10.07 -39.27 -23.32
CA SER A 12 -10.28 -37.92 -23.85
C SER A 12 -11.19 -37.05 -22.98
N THR A 13 -12.16 -37.64 -22.29
CA THR A 13 -13.08 -36.91 -21.40
C THR A 13 -12.38 -36.47 -20.12
N CYS A 14 -11.56 -37.34 -19.52
CA CYS A 14 -10.80 -37.02 -18.31
C CYS A 14 -9.76 -35.92 -18.56
N ILE A 15 -9.05 -35.96 -19.69
CA ILE A 15 -8.08 -34.92 -20.06
C ILE A 15 -8.76 -33.56 -20.19
N LYS A 16 -9.94 -33.52 -20.84
CA LYS A 16 -10.70 -32.27 -20.98
C LYS A 16 -11.15 -31.73 -19.62
N GLN A 17 -11.68 -32.59 -18.75
CA GLN A 17 -12.11 -32.19 -17.41
C GLN A 17 -10.95 -31.68 -16.55
N ALA A 18 -9.77 -32.30 -16.64
CA ALA A 18 -8.57 -31.81 -15.97
C ALA A 18 -8.20 -30.40 -16.44
N LEU A 19 -8.25 -30.15 -17.75
CA LEU A 19 -7.97 -28.83 -18.32
C LEU A 19 -9.00 -27.77 -17.87
N ASP A 20 -10.28 -28.13 -17.82
CA ASP A 20 -11.34 -27.24 -17.36
C ASP A 20 -11.11 -26.83 -15.89
N LEU A 21 -10.71 -27.75 -15.02
CA LEU A 21 -10.34 -27.47 -13.63
C LEU A 21 -9.11 -26.55 -13.52
N CYS A 22 -8.09 -26.76 -14.34
CA CYS A 22 -6.92 -25.87 -14.38
C CYS A 22 -7.30 -24.45 -14.79
N ASN A 23 -8.21 -24.29 -15.76
CA ASN A 23 -8.69 -22.98 -16.19
C ASN A 23 -9.49 -22.26 -15.10
N GLU A 24 -10.34 -23.00 -14.37
CA GLU A 24 -11.08 -22.48 -13.23
C GLU A 24 -10.13 -22.00 -12.11
N ALA A 25 -9.12 -22.81 -11.77
CA ALA A 25 -8.10 -22.43 -10.80
C ALA A 25 -7.33 -21.16 -11.21
N ASN A 26 -6.93 -21.08 -12.49
CA ASN A 26 -6.26 -19.89 -13.02
C ASN A 26 -7.13 -18.63 -13.01
N GLN A 27 -8.45 -18.78 -13.21
CA GLN A 27 -9.38 -17.66 -13.11
C GLN A 27 -9.41 -17.10 -11.69
N ILE A 28 -9.48 -17.97 -10.67
CA ILE A 28 -9.48 -17.55 -9.26
C ILE A 28 -8.18 -16.83 -8.91
N ILE A 29 -7.02 -17.34 -9.36
CA ILE A 29 -5.72 -16.66 -9.18
C ILE A 29 -5.75 -15.27 -9.81
N ALA A 30 -6.26 -15.12 -11.03
CA ALA A 30 -6.32 -13.82 -11.69
C ALA A 30 -7.23 -12.82 -10.96
N GLU A 31 -8.33 -13.29 -10.37
CA GLU A 31 -9.24 -12.48 -9.56
C GLU A 31 -8.57 -12.01 -8.27
N LEU A 32 -7.89 -12.91 -7.55
CA LEU A 32 -7.09 -12.59 -6.36
C LEU A 32 -6.06 -11.49 -6.63
N TRP A 33 -5.34 -11.59 -7.75
CA TRP A 33 -4.31 -10.61 -8.13
C TRP A 33 -4.91 -9.26 -8.52
N ALA A 34 -6.05 -9.27 -9.21
CA ALA A 34 -6.74 -8.03 -9.56
C ALA A 34 -7.21 -7.27 -8.31
N ASP A 35 -7.55 -7.98 -7.24
CA ASP A 35 -7.95 -7.37 -5.97
C ASP A 35 -6.75 -6.91 -5.15
N GLU A 36 -5.63 -7.64 -5.14
CA GLU A 36 -4.39 -7.20 -4.52
C GLU A 36 -3.82 -5.93 -5.19
N ASP A 37 -3.80 -5.86 -6.52
CA ASP A 37 -3.38 -4.67 -7.27
C ASP A 37 -4.30 -3.47 -7.00
N LYS A 38 -5.61 -3.69 -6.86
CA LYS A 38 -6.54 -2.63 -6.41
C LYS A 38 -6.23 -2.17 -4.99
N ARG A 39 -5.91 -3.09 -4.08
CA ARG A 39 -5.59 -2.77 -2.69
C ARG A 39 -4.30 -1.96 -2.59
N LEU A 40 -3.24 -2.41 -3.26
CA LEU A 40 -1.96 -1.67 -3.35
C LEU A 40 -2.15 -0.29 -3.95
N LYS A 41 -2.95 -0.16 -5.02
CA LYS A 41 -3.29 1.15 -5.59
C LYS A 41 -4.06 2.02 -4.60
N LYS A 42 -5.00 1.45 -3.85
CA LYS A 42 -5.73 2.16 -2.81
C LYS A 42 -4.77 2.63 -1.70
N GLU A 43 -3.89 1.77 -1.19
CA GLU A 43 -2.89 2.13 -0.17
C GLU A 43 -1.94 3.22 -0.67
N THR A 44 -1.49 3.16 -1.93
CA THR A 44 -0.63 4.20 -2.53
C THR A 44 -1.38 5.54 -2.70
N ILE A 45 -2.70 5.49 -2.89
CA ILE A 45 -3.58 6.66 -3.00
C ILE A 45 -3.98 7.20 -1.61
N ASP A 46 -4.16 6.34 -0.61
CA ASP A 46 -4.51 6.72 0.77
C ASP A 46 -3.28 7.30 1.52
N ASP A 47 -2.05 6.88 1.18
CA ASP A 47 -0.82 7.59 1.58
C ASP A 47 -0.72 9.01 0.98
N THR A 48 -1.52 9.29 -0.05
CA THR A 48 -1.70 10.65 -0.60
C THR A 48 -3.03 11.31 -0.20
N HIS A 49 -3.97 10.59 0.43
CA HIS A 49 -5.25 11.06 0.96
C HIS A 49 -5.59 10.38 2.32
N ASN A 50 -4.99 10.83 3.42
CA ASN A 50 -5.62 11.59 4.53
C ASN A 50 -6.20 10.80 5.73
N HIS A 51 -6.35 11.55 6.84
CA HIS A 51 -6.94 11.07 8.07
C HIS A 51 -7.91 12.12 8.68
N GLU A 52 -9.16 12.13 8.24
CA GLU A 52 -10.33 12.35 9.11
C GLU A 52 -11.33 11.24 8.80
N GLU A 53 -11.29 10.13 9.53
CA GLU A 53 -12.05 9.90 10.77
C GLU A 53 -13.57 9.96 10.56
N GLY A 54 -14.18 8.77 10.53
CA GLY A 54 -15.63 8.67 10.50
C GLY A 54 -16.25 7.30 10.26
N ASP A 55 -15.54 6.19 10.45
CA ASP A 55 -16.21 4.95 10.86
C ASP A 55 -15.21 4.05 11.60
N ASP A 56 -15.55 3.73 12.85
CA ASP A 56 -14.91 2.70 13.68
C ASP A 56 -15.23 1.31 13.07
N SER A 57 -14.84 1.10 11.80
CA SER A 57 -14.95 -0.20 11.15
C SER A 57 -13.73 -1.01 11.56
N ASP A 58 -13.90 -1.69 12.68
CA ASP A 58 -13.11 -2.80 13.21
C ASP A 58 -13.06 -3.98 12.20
N SER A 59 -12.64 -3.74 10.96
CA SER A 59 -12.72 -4.68 9.83
C SER A 59 -11.36 -5.18 9.34
N SER A 60 -10.28 -5.01 10.10
CA SER A 60 -8.96 -5.51 9.69
C SER A 60 -8.85 -7.04 9.69
N ASP A 61 -9.79 -7.74 10.31
CA ASP A 61 -9.71 -9.19 10.48
C ASP A 61 -10.56 -9.99 9.48
N GLU A 62 -11.58 -9.39 8.84
CA GLU A 62 -12.45 -10.13 7.89
C GLU A 62 -11.79 -10.39 6.52
N ASP A 63 -10.83 -9.57 6.09
CA ASP A 63 -10.26 -9.68 4.73
C ASP A 63 -9.22 -10.80 4.58
N THR A 64 -8.53 -11.21 5.65
CA THR A 64 -7.46 -12.23 5.55
C THR A 64 -7.99 -13.66 5.39
N GLU A 65 -9.16 -13.96 5.96
CA GLU A 65 -9.76 -15.29 5.93
C GLU A 65 -10.18 -15.68 4.50
N THR A 66 -10.66 -14.70 3.71
CA THR A 66 -11.11 -14.93 2.33
C THR A 66 -9.99 -15.35 1.38
N THR A 67 -8.80 -14.76 1.52
CA THR A 67 -7.66 -15.04 0.63
C THR A 67 -7.10 -16.45 0.85
N GLU A 68 -7.01 -16.89 2.11
CA GLU A 68 -6.48 -18.22 2.44
C GLU A 68 -7.45 -19.33 1.96
N GLU A 69 -8.76 -19.13 2.10
CA GLU A 69 -9.78 -20.05 1.59
C GLU A 69 -9.74 -20.18 0.06
N GLN A 70 -9.58 -19.07 -0.65
CA GLN A 70 -9.46 -19.07 -2.10
C GLN A 70 -8.18 -19.79 -2.57
N MET A 71 -7.05 -19.60 -1.89
CA MET A 71 -5.80 -20.33 -2.20
C MET A 71 -5.95 -21.84 -1.97
N LYS A 72 -6.62 -22.26 -0.89
CA LYS A 72 -6.93 -23.68 -0.64
C LYS A 72 -7.81 -24.27 -1.74
N LEU A 73 -8.82 -23.53 -2.19
CA LEU A 73 -9.68 -23.96 -3.29
C LEU A 73 -8.89 -24.15 -4.60
N VAL A 74 -7.99 -23.22 -4.93
CA VAL A 74 -7.10 -23.33 -6.10
C VAL A 74 -6.22 -24.58 -6.00
N GLU A 75 -5.63 -24.86 -4.84
CA GLU A 75 -4.84 -26.08 -4.61
C GLU A 75 -5.69 -27.35 -4.82
N GLU A 76 -6.92 -27.38 -4.31
CA GLU A 76 -7.83 -28.51 -4.51
C GLU A 76 -8.17 -28.74 -5.99
N LEU A 77 -8.39 -27.68 -6.76
CA LEU A 77 -8.74 -27.77 -8.18
C LEU A 77 -7.59 -28.38 -8.98
N PHE A 78 -6.35 -27.93 -8.75
CA PHE A 78 -5.20 -28.54 -9.41
C PHE A 78 -4.96 -29.99 -8.98
N ASN A 79 -5.14 -30.31 -7.69
CA ASN A 79 -5.05 -31.70 -7.22
C ASN A 79 -6.11 -32.59 -7.87
N LYS A 80 -7.35 -32.11 -8.03
CA LYS A 80 -8.41 -32.82 -8.77
C LYS A 80 -8.02 -33.00 -10.24
N ALA A 81 -7.41 -32.00 -10.87
CA ALA A 81 -6.91 -32.10 -12.24
C ALA A 81 -5.81 -33.17 -12.38
N ILE A 82 -4.88 -33.28 -11.42
CA ILE A 82 -3.84 -34.32 -11.39
C ILE A 82 -4.45 -35.72 -11.22
N ILE A 83 -5.49 -35.87 -10.40
CA ILE A 83 -6.18 -37.16 -10.24
C ILE A 83 -6.81 -37.61 -11.56
N LEU A 84 -7.38 -36.67 -12.33
CA LEU A 84 -8.00 -36.95 -13.63
C LEU A 84 -6.97 -37.16 -14.75
N ASN A 85 -5.86 -36.42 -14.70
CA ASN A 85 -4.76 -36.51 -15.64
C ASN A 85 -3.40 -36.38 -14.91
N PRO A 86 -2.80 -37.51 -14.49
CA PRO A 86 -1.54 -37.51 -13.74
C PRO A 86 -0.33 -36.96 -14.52
N GLU A 87 -0.46 -36.83 -15.85
CA GLU A 87 0.56 -36.27 -16.75
C GLU A 87 0.28 -34.79 -17.09
N SER A 88 -0.64 -34.12 -16.39
CA SER A 88 -0.94 -32.71 -16.63
C SER A 88 0.19 -31.81 -16.15
N VAL A 89 0.98 -31.32 -17.09
CA VAL A 89 2.04 -30.32 -16.85
C VAL A 89 1.42 -29.03 -16.29
N GLU A 90 0.26 -28.62 -16.80
CA GLU A 90 -0.44 -27.39 -16.39
C GLU A 90 -0.81 -27.42 -14.91
N ALA A 91 -1.33 -28.55 -14.41
CA ALA A 91 -1.73 -28.66 -13.02
C ALA A 91 -0.53 -28.61 -12.06
N TYR A 92 0.58 -29.29 -12.40
CA TYR A 92 1.80 -29.22 -11.59
C TYR A 92 2.43 -27.83 -11.60
N LEU A 93 2.47 -27.14 -12.75
CA LEU A 93 2.98 -25.77 -12.81
C LEU A 93 2.07 -24.79 -12.04
N GLY A 94 0.75 -24.99 -12.08
CA GLY A 94 -0.20 -24.22 -11.27
C GLY A 94 0.04 -24.39 -9.77
N LEU A 95 0.22 -25.63 -9.28
CA LEU A 95 0.59 -25.87 -7.88
C LEU A 95 1.95 -25.28 -7.52
N ALA A 96 2.95 -25.41 -8.40
CA ALA A 96 4.25 -24.81 -8.16
C ALA A 96 4.14 -23.28 -7.94
N TYR A 97 3.33 -22.62 -8.75
CA TYR A 97 3.10 -21.19 -8.64
C TYR A 97 2.42 -20.81 -7.32
N VAL A 98 1.33 -21.49 -6.94
CA VAL A 98 0.61 -21.25 -5.68
C VAL A 98 1.50 -21.48 -4.45
N MET A 99 2.33 -22.53 -4.48
CA MET A 99 3.31 -22.79 -3.40
C MET A 99 4.40 -21.72 -3.35
N GLY A 100 4.80 -21.16 -4.50
CA GLY A 100 5.75 -20.04 -4.57
C GLY A 100 5.19 -18.77 -3.93
N MET A 101 3.93 -18.45 -4.22
CA MET A 101 3.21 -17.30 -3.65
C MET A 101 3.04 -17.39 -2.13
N THR A 102 2.81 -18.60 -1.61
CA THR A 102 2.65 -18.86 -0.17
C THR A 102 4.00 -19.06 0.56
N HIS A 103 5.11 -18.77 -0.12
CA HIS A 103 6.49 -18.93 0.36
C HIS A 103 6.86 -20.37 0.75
N GLU A 104 6.11 -21.37 0.30
CA GLU A 104 6.39 -22.80 0.46
C GLU A 104 7.33 -23.31 -0.64
N TYR A 105 8.52 -22.70 -0.73
CA TYR A 105 9.41 -22.87 -1.88
C TYR A 105 9.87 -24.31 -2.13
N ASP A 106 10.04 -25.12 -1.09
CA ASP A 106 10.44 -26.53 -1.23
C ASP A 106 9.34 -27.35 -1.92
N LYS A 107 8.07 -27.08 -1.60
CA LYS A 107 6.93 -27.70 -2.28
C LYS A 107 6.82 -27.22 -3.72
N SER A 108 7.08 -25.94 -3.97
CA SER A 108 7.11 -25.39 -5.33
C SER A 108 8.14 -26.12 -6.22
N GLU A 109 9.37 -26.29 -5.74
CA GLU A 109 10.42 -27.03 -6.47
C GLU A 109 10.04 -28.49 -6.71
N HIS A 110 9.39 -29.13 -5.73
CA HIS A 110 8.87 -30.48 -5.90
C HIS A 110 7.89 -30.58 -7.07
N TYR A 111 6.91 -29.67 -7.15
CA TYR A 111 5.94 -29.67 -8.25
C TYR A 111 6.54 -29.31 -9.60
N ILE A 112 7.53 -28.40 -9.66
CA ILE A 112 8.29 -28.13 -10.88
C ILE A 112 9.01 -29.41 -11.37
N SER A 113 9.59 -30.19 -10.44
CA SER A 113 10.23 -31.46 -10.80
C SER A 113 9.24 -32.50 -11.32
N LEU A 114 8.01 -32.53 -10.78
CA LEU A 114 6.96 -33.39 -11.31
C LEU A 114 6.51 -32.94 -12.72
N ALA A 115 6.31 -31.63 -12.93
CA ALA A 115 6.00 -31.06 -14.23
C ALA A 115 7.06 -31.42 -15.28
N GLU A 116 8.35 -31.32 -14.93
CA GLU A 116 9.48 -31.64 -15.81
C GLU A 116 9.52 -33.12 -16.22
N LYS A 117 9.06 -34.03 -15.36
CA LYS A 117 8.96 -35.47 -15.68
C LYS A 117 7.83 -35.77 -16.66
N CYS A 118 6.77 -34.98 -16.64
CA CYS A 118 5.60 -35.13 -17.50
C CYS A 118 5.73 -34.33 -18.82
N SER A 119 6.60 -33.33 -18.86
CA SER A 119 6.79 -32.45 -20.02
C SER A 119 7.77 -33.02 -21.04
N GLN A 120 7.80 -32.39 -22.22
CA GLN A 120 8.86 -32.64 -23.20
C GLN A 120 10.21 -32.12 -22.67
N PRO A 121 11.36 -32.67 -23.10
CA PRO A 121 12.66 -32.10 -22.82
C PRO A 121 12.72 -30.63 -23.29
N ASN A 122 13.22 -29.75 -22.43
CA ASN A 122 13.28 -28.29 -22.65
C ASN A 122 11.89 -27.62 -22.84
N ASP A 123 10.88 -28.03 -22.09
CA ASP A 123 9.64 -27.26 -22.01
C ASP A 123 9.90 -25.86 -21.42
N GLU A 124 9.77 -24.82 -22.25
CA GLU A 124 10.03 -23.43 -21.86
C GLU A 124 9.16 -22.96 -20.69
N ARG A 125 7.98 -23.56 -20.48
CA ARG A 125 7.09 -23.20 -19.35
C ARG A 125 7.70 -23.62 -18.01
N VAL A 126 8.32 -24.80 -17.96
CA VAL A 126 9.02 -25.30 -16.76
C VAL A 126 10.21 -24.40 -16.46
N LYS A 127 10.95 -23.98 -17.49
CA LYS A 127 12.10 -23.08 -17.35
C LYS A 127 11.68 -21.70 -16.83
N LEU A 128 10.62 -21.12 -17.39
CA LEU A 128 10.06 -19.84 -16.93
C LEU A 128 9.64 -19.93 -15.46
N MET A 129 8.98 -21.02 -15.06
CA MET A 129 8.57 -21.22 -13.67
C MET A 129 9.76 -21.33 -12.70
N LYS A 130 10.86 -21.97 -13.12
CA LYS A 130 12.11 -22.03 -12.32
C LYS A 130 12.73 -20.64 -12.12
N GLU A 131 12.73 -19.82 -13.17
CA GLU A 131 13.22 -18.44 -13.12
C GLU A 131 12.35 -17.58 -12.20
N GLU A 132 11.03 -17.67 -12.36
CA GLU A 132 10.06 -16.96 -11.52
C GLU A 132 10.21 -17.30 -10.04
N LEU A 133 10.32 -18.59 -9.71
CA LEU A 133 10.56 -19.04 -8.34
C LEU A 133 11.87 -18.48 -7.75
N THR A 134 12.90 -18.32 -8.58
CA THR A 134 14.18 -17.73 -8.15
C THR A 134 14.01 -16.25 -7.81
N ASN A 135 13.22 -15.51 -8.59
CA ASN A 135 12.91 -14.10 -8.32
C ASN A 135 12.10 -13.97 -7.02
N MET A 136 11.04 -14.77 -6.84
CA MET A 136 10.24 -14.78 -5.60
C MET A 136 11.09 -15.06 -4.34
N LYS A 137 12.07 -15.97 -4.42
CA LYS A 137 13.02 -16.23 -3.32
C LYS A 137 13.91 -15.02 -3.02
N LEU A 138 14.38 -14.34 -4.06
CA LEU A 138 15.27 -13.18 -3.93
C LEU A 138 14.54 -11.99 -3.30
N ASP A 139 13.31 -11.73 -3.73
CA ASP A 139 12.47 -10.67 -3.18
C ASP A 139 12.22 -10.92 -1.69
N LYS A 140 11.84 -12.14 -1.31
CA LYS A 140 11.63 -12.49 0.10
C LYS A 140 12.89 -12.35 0.95
N LEU A 141 14.05 -12.70 0.40
CA LEU A 141 15.33 -12.54 1.08
C LEU A 141 15.67 -11.05 1.28
N SER A 142 15.27 -10.18 0.35
CA SER A 142 15.49 -8.73 0.46
C SER A 142 14.63 -8.10 1.57
N GLU A 143 13.36 -8.51 1.69
CA GLU A 143 12.46 -8.10 2.78
C GLU A 143 13.03 -8.47 4.14
N LEU A 144 13.45 -9.73 4.32
CA LEU A 144 14.00 -10.22 5.59
C LEU A 144 15.26 -9.44 6.00
N LYS A 145 16.11 -9.05 5.05
CA LYS A 145 17.30 -8.22 5.34
C LYS A 145 16.91 -6.82 5.80
N LEU A 146 15.91 -6.20 5.18
CA LEU A 146 15.41 -4.88 5.58
C LEU A 146 14.82 -4.93 7.00
N GLU A 147 14.08 -5.98 7.34
CA GLU A 147 13.57 -6.21 8.70
C GLU A 147 14.70 -6.44 9.72
N GLU A 148 15.73 -7.19 9.34
CA GLU A 148 16.92 -7.42 10.18
C GLU A 148 17.69 -6.11 10.42
N GLU A 149 17.83 -5.25 9.41
CA GLU A 149 18.47 -3.94 9.55
C GLU A 149 17.63 -2.98 10.42
N ARG A 150 16.29 -2.98 10.25
CA ARG A 150 15.37 -2.22 11.10
C ARG A 150 15.44 -2.66 12.57
N SER A 151 15.55 -3.96 12.83
CA SER A 151 15.65 -4.51 14.18
C SER A 151 17.04 -4.32 14.83
N LYS A 152 18.09 -4.15 14.03
CA LYS A 152 19.45 -3.82 14.49
C LYS A 152 19.68 -2.34 14.77
N GLN A 153 18.78 -1.45 14.37
CA GLN A 153 18.86 -0.06 14.82
C GLN A 153 18.72 -0.03 16.35
N PRO A 154 19.70 0.55 17.07
CA PRO A 154 19.65 0.59 18.52
C PRO A 154 18.38 1.31 18.95
N LYS A 155 17.56 0.62 19.75
CA LYS A 155 16.45 1.22 20.49
C LYS A 155 17.06 2.15 21.54
N ASP A 156 17.45 3.34 21.10
CA ASP A 156 18.03 4.36 21.95
C ASP A 156 16.87 4.98 22.74
N GLU A 157 16.68 4.54 23.99
CA GLU A 157 15.58 4.94 24.88
C GLU A 157 15.61 6.45 25.22
N ASN A 158 16.61 7.20 24.76
CA ASN A 158 16.71 8.65 24.83
C ASN A 158 16.24 9.39 23.55
N LYS A 159 15.75 8.70 22.51
CA LYS A 159 15.42 9.30 21.20
C LYS A 159 13.99 9.87 21.09
N LYS A 160 13.32 10.19 22.19
CA LYS A 160 11.99 10.83 22.10
C LYS A 160 12.07 12.30 21.69
N ASP A 161 13.15 12.98 22.04
CA ASP A 161 13.31 14.42 21.78
C ASP A 161 13.98 14.72 20.42
N ASN A 162 14.68 13.74 19.83
CA ASN A 162 15.45 13.96 18.59
C ASN A 162 14.65 13.67 17.31
N ASP A 163 13.58 12.87 17.39
CA ASP A 163 12.68 12.63 16.25
C ASP A 163 11.83 13.88 15.90
N GLU A 164 11.64 14.81 16.85
CA GLU A 164 10.85 16.02 16.61
C GLU A 164 11.50 16.97 15.59
N PHE A 165 12.83 16.98 15.50
CA PHE A 165 13.61 17.82 14.59
C PHE A 165 14.05 17.07 13.33
N GLU A 166 13.61 15.82 13.13
CA GLU A 166 13.86 15.07 11.92
C GLU A 166 13.27 15.81 10.72
N GLY A 167 14.13 16.17 9.76
CA GLY A 167 13.74 16.84 8.53
C GLY A 167 13.11 15.85 7.55
N ILE A 168 11.88 16.10 7.11
CA ILE A 168 11.13 15.20 6.22
C ILE A 168 11.05 15.76 4.79
N LEU A 169 11.03 17.08 4.64
CA LEU A 169 10.86 17.73 3.33
C LEU A 169 11.95 18.79 3.13
N ASP A 170 12.82 18.59 2.14
CA ASP A 170 13.84 19.57 1.77
C ASP A 170 13.20 20.84 1.19
N THR A 171 13.60 22.00 1.70
CA THR A 171 13.13 23.31 1.24
C THR A 171 14.05 23.94 0.19
N GLY A 172 15.23 23.35 -0.06
CA GLY A 172 16.24 23.91 -0.97
C GLY A 172 16.91 25.19 -0.43
N SER A 173 16.80 25.46 0.86
CA SER A 173 17.38 26.63 1.54
C SER A 173 18.18 26.19 2.76
N ASP A 174 19.21 26.94 3.18
CA ASP A 174 19.92 26.67 4.45
C ASP A 174 19.21 27.30 5.66
N LEU A 175 17.91 27.58 5.54
CA LEU A 175 17.16 28.29 6.55
C LEU A 175 16.98 27.42 7.81
N HIS A 176 17.10 28.05 8.98
CA HIS A 176 16.80 27.42 10.25
C HIS A 176 15.80 28.27 11.02
N ILE A 177 14.60 27.72 11.22
CA ILE A 177 13.55 28.31 12.03
C ILE A 177 13.16 27.27 13.08
N PRO A 178 13.38 27.54 14.39
CA PRO A 178 13.12 26.59 15.45
C PRO A 178 11.76 25.92 15.31
N TYR A 179 11.73 24.60 15.42
CA TYR A 179 10.56 23.74 15.24
C TYR A 179 9.89 23.72 13.85
N LEU A 180 10.07 24.72 12.98
CA LEU A 180 9.48 24.73 11.63
C LEU A 180 10.41 24.11 10.59
N ILE A 181 11.66 24.61 10.53
CA ILE A 181 12.67 24.20 9.54
C ILE A 181 14.01 23.97 10.25
N HIS A 182 14.56 22.77 10.12
CA HIS A 182 15.86 22.39 10.66
C HIS A 182 16.80 21.98 9.53
N ASN A 183 17.95 22.68 9.40
CA ASN A 183 18.94 22.47 8.34
C ASN A 183 18.30 22.41 6.95
N GLY A 184 17.45 23.39 6.63
CA GLY A 184 16.80 23.44 5.33
C GLY A 184 15.69 22.43 5.10
N SER A 185 15.35 21.60 6.09
CA SER A 185 14.27 20.62 5.97
C SER A 185 13.13 20.95 6.92
N VAL A 186 11.90 20.78 6.47
CA VAL A 186 10.68 20.91 7.29
C VAL A 186 10.69 19.81 8.36
N THR A 187 10.50 20.18 9.63
CA THR A 187 10.56 19.21 10.72
C THR A 187 9.30 18.32 10.76
N LYS A 188 9.47 17.09 11.25
CA LYS A 188 8.37 16.17 11.54
C LYS A 188 7.32 16.77 12.46
N LYS A 189 7.76 17.50 13.50
CA LYS A 189 6.86 18.17 14.44
C LYS A 189 5.98 19.22 13.75
N PHE A 190 6.56 19.99 12.83
CA PHE A 190 5.79 20.97 12.08
C PHE A 190 4.79 20.31 11.12
N ILE A 191 5.20 19.26 10.39
CA ILE A 191 4.26 18.49 9.56
C ILE A 191 3.10 17.94 10.39
N GLY A 192 3.36 17.39 11.58
CA GLY A 192 2.31 16.91 12.49
C GLY A 192 1.36 18.02 12.93
N CYS A 193 1.89 19.21 13.25
CA CYS A 193 1.09 20.39 13.58
C CYS A 193 0.22 20.86 12.41
N ILE A 194 0.77 20.95 11.20
CA ILE A 194 0.02 21.34 10.01
C ILE A 194 -1.03 20.30 9.65
N ASN A 195 -0.78 19.00 9.84
CA ASN A 195 -1.78 17.94 9.64
C ASN A 195 -2.98 18.15 10.56
N GLU A 196 -2.72 18.36 11.85
CA GLU A 196 -3.81 18.59 12.82
C GLU A 196 -4.63 19.84 12.44
N ILE A 197 -3.98 20.93 12.05
CA ILE A 197 -4.66 22.14 11.58
C ILE A 197 -5.49 21.85 10.34
N PHE A 198 -4.92 21.13 9.38
CA PHE A 198 -5.60 20.77 8.14
C PHE A 198 -6.89 20.00 8.45
N GLN A 199 -6.82 18.99 9.32
CA GLN A 199 -7.96 18.18 9.71
C GLN A 199 -9.08 19.04 10.30
N ARG A 200 -8.81 19.94 11.25
CA ARG A 200 -9.83 20.84 11.84
C ARG A 200 -10.74 21.58 10.86
N PHE A 201 -10.24 21.91 9.67
CA PHE A 201 -11.00 22.63 8.64
C PHE A 201 -11.41 21.76 7.46
N SER A 202 -10.74 20.63 7.26
CA SER A 202 -11.03 19.62 6.26
C SER A 202 -12.35 18.90 6.60
N LYS A 203 -12.88 18.17 5.63
CA LYS A 203 -14.09 17.33 5.78
C LYS A 203 -14.00 16.00 5.05
N ASN A 204 -13.16 15.96 4.02
CA ASN A 204 -12.98 14.84 3.10
C ASN A 204 -11.58 15.03 2.51
N ASP A 205 -10.58 15.07 3.38
CA ASP A 205 -9.21 14.85 2.92
C ASP A 205 -8.65 15.97 2.01
N SER A 206 -9.38 17.08 1.97
CA SER A 206 -9.13 18.17 1.04
C SER A 206 -9.95 19.37 1.46
N MET A 207 -9.41 20.57 1.26
CA MET A 207 -10.07 21.83 1.57
C MET A 207 -10.58 22.48 0.29
N GLY A 208 -11.90 22.51 0.13
CA GLY A 208 -12.55 23.28 -0.91
C GLY A 208 -12.70 24.74 -0.51
N SER A 209 -13.45 25.49 -1.31
CA SER A 209 -13.65 26.92 -1.07
C SER A 209 -14.30 27.21 0.28
N GLN A 210 -15.21 26.37 0.79
CA GLN A 210 -15.88 26.64 2.07
C GLN A 210 -14.94 26.45 3.25
N GLU A 211 -14.12 25.39 3.20
CA GLU A 211 -13.13 25.05 4.22
C GLU A 211 -12.01 26.10 4.27
N LEU A 212 -11.49 26.54 3.12
CA LEU A 212 -10.49 27.61 3.05
C LEU A 212 -11.02 28.96 3.55
N GLN A 213 -12.31 29.23 3.34
CA GLN A 213 -12.95 30.43 3.88
C GLN A 213 -13.07 30.37 5.40
N ALA A 214 -13.47 29.22 5.95
CA ALA A 214 -13.52 29.01 7.38
C ALA A 214 -12.14 29.16 8.02
N TYR A 215 -11.11 28.56 7.42
CA TYR A 215 -9.71 28.72 7.81
C TYR A 215 -9.30 30.20 7.81
N SER A 216 -9.47 30.91 6.68
CA SER A 216 -9.10 32.33 6.56
C SER A 216 -9.79 33.19 7.59
N LYS A 217 -11.07 32.94 7.86
CA LYS A 217 -11.82 33.69 8.86
C LYS A 217 -11.28 33.51 10.26
N VAL A 218 -10.74 32.33 10.58
CA VAL A 218 -10.09 32.09 11.88
C VAL A 218 -8.74 32.79 11.96
N VAL A 219 -7.87 32.63 10.96
CA VAL A 219 -6.49 33.16 11.03
C VAL A 219 -6.39 34.67 10.72
N ASN A 220 -7.19 35.16 9.77
CA ASN A 220 -7.16 36.54 9.28
C ASN A 220 -8.35 37.39 9.74
N GLY A 221 -9.37 36.77 10.35
CA GLY A 221 -10.61 37.47 10.73
C GLY A 221 -11.55 37.79 9.56
N VAL A 222 -11.15 37.50 8.32
CA VAL A 222 -11.90 37.81 7.10
C VAL A 222 -11.88 36.66 6.11
N GLU A 223 -12.92 36.60 5.30
CA GLU A 223 -13.02 35.67 4.17
C GLU A 223 -12.10 36.11 3.02
N MET A 224 -11.49 35.14 2.34
CA MET A 224 -10.72 35.36 1.11
C MET A 224 -11.63 35.82 -0.01
N ASP A 225 -11.16 36.73 -0.87
CA ASP A 225 -11.89 37.02 -2.09
C ASP A 225 -11.74 35.90 -3.13
N LYS A 226 -12.59 35.90 -4.16
CA LYS A 226 -12.61 34.85 -5.19
C LYS A 226 -11.30 34.74 -5.98
N SER A 227 -10.58 35.86 -6.16
CA SER A 227 -9.33 35.86 -6.90
C SER A 227 -8.22 35.19 -6.10
N THR A 228 -8.17 35.45 -4.78
CA THR A 228 -7.26 34.78 -3.85
C THR A 228 -7.52 33.27 -3.80
N LEU A 229 -8.77 32.82 -3.67
CA LEU A 229 -9.10 31.39 -3.75
C LEU A 229 -8.70 30.76 -5.09
N SER A 230 -8.92 31.48 -6.19
CA SER A 230 -8.50 30.97 -7.51
C SER A 230 -6.98 30.89 -7.65
N LEU A 231 -6.22 31.76 -6.98
CA LEU A 231 -4.76 31.69 -6.95
C LEU A 231 -4.31 30.48 -6.15
N PHE A 232 -4.89 30.26 -4.97
CA PHE A 232 -4.61 29.10 -4.12
C PHE A 232 -4.76 27.78 -4.89
N PHE A 233 -5.86 27.59 -5.62
CA PHE A 233 -6.07 26.36 -6.39
C PHE A 233 -5.16 26.21 -7.62
N LYS A 234 -4.49 27.28 -8.06
CA LYS A 234 -3.54 27.23 -9.19
C LYS A 234 -2.10 27.04 -8.73
N THR A 235 -1.77 27.56 -7.55
CA THR A 235 -0.40 27.57 -7.03
C THR A 235 -0.04 26.27 -6.33
N TYR A 236 -0.96 25.70 -5.56
CA TYR A 236 -0.70 24.55 -4.68
C TYR A 236 -1.28 23.25 -5.22
N HIS A 237 -0.77 22.12 -4.71
CA HIS A 237 -1.27 20.80 -5.07
C HIS A 237 -2.78 20.64 -4.76
N THR A 238 -3.57 20.37 -5.80
CA THR A 238 -5.03 20.24 -5.70
C THR A 238 -5.57 19.02 -6.42
N GLU A 239 -6.68 18.51 -5.92
CA GLU A 239 -7.48 17.47 -6.57
C GLU A 239 -8.94 17.90 -6.64
N LYS A 240 -9.56 17.76 -7.82
CA LYS A 240 -10.96 18.19 -8.07
C LYS A 240 -11.27 19.62 -7.58
N ARG A 241 -10.30 20.54 -7.69
CA ARG A 241 -10.35 21.94 -7.17
C ARG A 241 -10.50 22.05 -5.65
N ARG A 242 -9.84 21.17 -4.91
CA ARG A 242 -9.71 21.21 -3.45
C ARG A 242 -8.23 21.06 -3.11
N ILE A 243 -7.75 21.82 -2.14
CA ILE A 243 -6.35 21.73 -1.68
C ILE A 243 -6.19 20.44 -0.89
N THR A 244 -5.25 19.60 -1.31
CA THR A 244 -4.85 18.38 -0.60
C THR A 244 -3.97 18.72 0.61
N PHE A 245 -3.76 17.78 1.54
CA PHE A 245 -2.84 18.00 2.65
C PHE A 245 -1.43 18.40 2.17
N ARG A 246 -0.93 17.76 1.11
CA ARG A 246 0.32 18.15 0.43
C ARG A 246 0.32 19.62 0.01
N GLY A 247 -0.74 20.07 -0.66
CA GLY A 247 -0.86 21.47 -1.09
C GLY A 247 -0.94 22.45 0.08
N PHE A 248 -1.48 22.02 1.22
CA PHE A 248 -1.54 22.81 2.43
C PHE A 248 -0.18 22.91 3.15
N ILE A 249 0.62 21.83 3.13
CA ILE A 249 2.03 21.90 3.55
C ILE A 249 2.79 22.88 2.64
N GLU A 250 2.64 22.76 1.32
CA GLU A 250 3.28 23.68 0.35
C GLU A 250 2.94 25.15 0.64
N LEU A 251 1.69 25.44 0.99
CA LEU A 251 1.24 26.77 1.42
C LEU A 251 2.03 27.26 2.65
N TYR A 252 2.07 26.47 3.72
CA TYR A 252 2.77 26.86 4.96
C TYR A 252 4.28 26.95 4.78
N VAL A 253 4.89 26.06 4.00
CA VAL A 253 6.32 26.09 3.70
C VAL A 253 6.66 27.36 2.92
N ASN A 254 5.92 27.67 1.86
CA ASN A 254 6.15 28.89 1.08
C ASN A 254 5.96 30.15 1.92
N GLN A 255 4.88 30.24 2.73
CA GLN A 255 4.68 31.35 3.66
C GLN A 255 5.84 31.46 4.66
N THR A 256 6.35 30.35 5.18
CA THR A 256 7.45 30.32 6.15
C THR A 256 8.79 30.76 5.54
N LEU A 257 9.04 30.39 4.28
CA LEU A 257 10.23 30.80 3.53
C LEU A 257 10.20 32.29 3.18
N GLU A 258 9.02 32.84 2.91
CA GLU A 258 8.83 34.27 2.62
C GLU A 258 8.84 35.14 3.90
N ASP A 259 8.03 34.77 4.89
CA ASP A 259 7.93 35.45 6.19
C ASP A 259 7.42 34.49 7.29
N ALA A 260 8.37 33.88 8.00
CA ALA A 260 8.09 33.00 9.13
C ALA A 260 7.21 33.64 10.23
N SER A 261 7.16 34.98 10.34
CA SER A 261 6.36 35.64 11.36
C SER A 261 4.85 35.53 11.11
N GLU A 262 4.44 35.46 9.83
CA GLU A 262 3.04 35.18 9.47
C GLU A 262 2.67 33.74 9.82
N THR A 263 3.55 32.76 9.55
CA THR A 263 3.32 31.37 10.01
C THR A 263 3.12 31.30 11.52
N TRP A 264 3.97 31.96 12.31
CA TRP A 264 3.83 31.97 13.77
C TRP A 264 2.57 32.67 14.26
N LYS A 265 2.14 33.73 13.56
CA LYS A 265 0.89 34.44 13.86
C LYS A 265 -0.33 33.54 13.62
N ASP A 266 -0.34 32.78 12.53
CA ASP A 266 -1.40 31.80 12.24
C ASP A 266 -1.43 30.71 13.32
N LEU A 267 -0.28 30.08 13.60
CA LEU A 267 -0.15 29.03 14.62
C LEU A 267 -0.63 29.50 15.99
N LYS A 268 -0.22 30.70 16.41
CA LYS A 268 -0.67 31.30 17.67
C LYS A 268 -2.19 31.54 17.69
N THR A 269 -2.75 32.02 16.58
CA THR A 269 -4.20 32.24 16.44
C THR A 269 -4.97 30.93 16.53
N LEU A 270 -4.38 29.84 16.03
CA LEU A 270 -4.90 28.47 16.10
C LEU A 270 -4.62 27.75 17.43
N GLY A 271 -4.03 28.45 18.42
CA GLY A 271 -3.85 27.97 19.78
C GLY A 271 -2.55 27.22 20.05
N TYR A 272 -1.56 27.30 19.15
CA TYR A 272 -0.27 26.64 19.33
C TYR A 272 0.76 27.51 20.09
N SER A 273 1.59 26.85 20.91
CA SER A 273 2.77 27.45 21.53
C SER A 273 3.94 27.56 20.55
N PRO A 274 5.01 28.32 20.89
CA PRO A 274 6.25 28.36 20.12
C PRO A 274 6.94 27.00 19.94
N GLU A 275 6.64 26.03 20.79
CA GLU A 275 7.15 24.65 20.73
C GLU A 275 6.23 23.70 19.95
N LEU A 276 5.23 24.26 19.24
CA LEU A 276 4.21 23.54 18.47
C LEU A 276 3.33 22.62 19.34
N VAL A 277 3.06 23.02 20.58
CA VAL A 277 2.13 22.33 21.47
C VAL A 277 0.79 23.07 21.48
N LEU A 278 -0.31 22.35 21.27
CA LEU A 278 -1.65 22.92 21.35
C LEU A 278 -2.01 23.26 22.81
N LEU A 279 -2.33 24.52 23.08
CA LEU A 279 -2.53 25.04 24.44
C LEU A 279 -3.95 24.88 24.98
N ASN A 280 -4.96 24.71 24.12
CA ASN A 280 -6.36 24.54 24.52
C ASN A 280 -7.02 23.43 23.68
N LYS A 281 -7.45 22.35 24.34
CA LYS A 281 -8.46 21.40 23.82
C LYS A 281 -9.82 21.76 24.41
#